data_AF-A0A6J1R5C5-F1
#
_entry.id   AF-A0A6J1R5C5-F1
#
_cell.length_a   1.000
_cell.length_b   1.000
_cell.length_c   1.000
_cell.angle_alpha   90.00
_cell.angle_beta   90.00
_cell.angle_gamma   90.00
#
_symmetry.space_group_name_H-M   'P 1'
#
loop_
_entity.id
_entity.type
_entity.pdbx_description
1 polymer ?
#
loop_
_entity_poly.entity_id
_entity_poly.type
_entity_poly.pdbx_seq_one_letter_code
_entity_poly.pdbx_strand_id
1 'polypeptide(L)'
;MAEKTSQMELSSSQRHIILKTTRAAFDLWATNSSLTFERDSLNPDILISFREGRHAMLYSRRNEPCSSAFRGPNGNVAHAFFPTGDPNFVSEVHVDKAETWHIQLTKNPPGTYNLLQTLTHEIGHALGLPHTFREDLVMFAFNLL
;
A
#
# COMPACT_ATOMS: atom_id res chain seq x y z
N MET A 1 32.18 9.32 -11.97
CA MET A 1 30.70 9.24 -12.14
C MET A 1 30.19 8.24 -11.13
N ALA A 2 29.36 8.68 -10.19
CA ALA A 2 28.70 7.80 -9.23
C ALA A 2 27.21 8.14 -9.30
N GLU A 3 26.44 7.16 -9.78
CA GLU A 3 25.02 7.25 -10.06
C GLU A 3 24.24 7.21 -8.74
N LYS A 4 23.50 8.29 -8.47
CA LYS A 4 22.63 8.37 -7.29
C LYS A 4 21.45 7.42 -7.51
N THR A 5 21.33 6.48 -6.59
CA THR A 5 20.21 5.53 -6.44
C THR A 5 18.90 6.30 -6.50
N SER A 6 18.04 5.99 -7.49
CA SER A 6 16.78 6.69 -7.70
C SER A 6 15.79 6.34 -6.59
N GLN A 7 15.79 7.16 -5.53
CA GLN A 7 14.56 7.41 -4.81
C GLN A 7 13.69 8.21 -5.78
N MET A 8 12.49 7.72 -6.08
CA MET A 8 11.52 8.48 -6.85
C MET A 8 11.27 9.80 -6.11
N GLU A 9 11.88 10.90 -6.57
CA GLU A 9 11.59 12.24 -6.05
C GLU A 9 10.20 12.62 -6.55
N LEU A 10 9.17 12.18 -5.83
CA LEU A 10 7.79 12.57 -6.08
C LEU A 10 7.70 14.10 -5.98
N SER A 11 7.21 14.73 -7.05
CA SER A 11 6.85 16.14 -7.02
C SER A 11 5.85 16.43 -5.91
N SER A 12 5.84 17.65 -5.39
CA SER A 12 4.89 18.07 -4.35
C SER A 12 3.43 17.81 -4.74
N SER A 13 3.12 17.97 -6.02
CA SER A 13 1.82 17.65 -6.63
C SER A 13 1.51 16.15 -6.58
N GLN A 14 2.45 15.28 -6.94
CA GLN A 14 2.25 13.82 -6.83
C GLN A 14 2.07 13.38 -5.38
N ARG A 15 2.89 13.91 -4.44
CA ARG A 15 2.74 13.62 -3.00
C ARG A 15 1.35 14.01 -2.49
N HIS A 16 0.85 15.19 -2.89
CA HIS A 16 -0.48 15.65 -2.51
C HIS A 16 -1.59 14.74 -3.02
N ILE A 17 -1.49 14.30 -4.28
CA ILE A 17 -2.47 13.37 -4.87
C ILE A 17 -2.42 12.02 -4.16
N ILE A 18 -1.23 11.47 -3.91
CA ILE A 18 -1.06 10.20 -3.17
C ILE A 18 -1.72 10.31 -1.79
N LEU A 19 -1.47 11.38 -1.03
CA LEU A 19 -2.10 11.57 0.28
C LEU A 19 -3.62 11.64 0.20
N LYS A 20 -4.18 12.31 -0.82
CA LYS A 20 -5.63 12.33 -1.06
C LYS A 20 -6.18 10.95 -1.40
N THR A 21 -5.49 10.20 -2.26
CA THR A 21 -5.88 8.85 -2.67
C THR A 21 -5.82 7.88 -1.49
N THR A 22 -4.76 7.94 -0.66
CA THR A 22 -4.65 7.18 0.57
C THR A 22 -5.78 7.52 1.55
N ARG A 23 -6.09 8.80 1.73
CA ARG A 23 -7.22 9.21 2.57
C ARG A 23 -8.54 8.62 2.07
N ALA A 24 -8.80 8.70 0.77
CA ALA A 24 -10.01 8.13 0.18
C ALA A 24 -10.11 6.61 0.41
N ALA A 25 -8.99 5.88 0.37
CA ALA A 25 -8.96 4.44 0.68
C ALA A 25 -9.36 4.15 2.13
N PHE A 26 -8.85 4.93 3.10
CA PHE A 26 -9.27 4.83 4.50
C PHE A 26 -10.73 5.25 4.72
N ASP A 27 -11.20 6.30 4.03
CA ASP A 27 -12.58 6.78 4.12
C ASP A 27 -13.58 5.69 3.66
N LEU A 28 -13.23 4.85 2.68
CA LEU A 28 -14.05 3.71 2.27
C LEU A 28 -14.24 2.70 3.42
N TRP A 29 -13.18 2.39 4.17
CA TRP A 29 -13.28 1.52 5.34
C TRP A 29 -14.04 2.18 6.49
N ALA A 30 -13.78 3.45 6.79
CA ALA A 30 -14.48 4.19 7.84
C ALA A 30 -15.99 4.28 7.58
N THR A 31 -16.39 4.51 6.33
CA THR A 31 -17.81 4.64 5.97
C THR A 31 -18.58 3.31 6.09
N ASN A 32 -17.88 2.18 6.00
CA ASN A 32 -18.49 0.84 5.98
C ASN A 32 -18.18 0.02 7.24
N SER A 33 -17.72 0.68 8.31
CA SER A 33 -17.42 0.04 9.60
C SER A 33 -17.66 1.02 10.76
N SER A 34 -17.34 0.60 11.98
CA SER A 34 -17.28 1.48 13.15
C SER A 34 -15.88 2.06 13.39
N LEU A 35 -14.94 1.86 12.45
CA LEU A 35 -13.56 2.30 12.59
C LEU A 35 -13.41 3.78 12.23
N THR A 36 -12.46 4.43 12.86
CA THR A 36 -12.01 5.79 12.52
C THR A 36 -10.53 5.76 12.17
N PHE A 37 -10.11 6.60 11.23
CA PHE A 37 -8.71 6.70 10.84
C PHE A 37 -8.23 8.14 10.96
N GLU A 38 -7.03 8.30 11.50
CA GLU A 38 -6.31 9.55 11.50
C GLU A 38 -4.87 9.33 11.03
N ARG A 39 -4.25 10.40 10.54
CA ARG A 39 -2.88 10.35 10.07
C ARG A 39 -1.94 10.73 11.22
N ASP A 40 -1.21 9.74 11.73
CA ASP A 40 -0.06 9.96 12.60
C ASP A 40 1.24 9.67 11.82
N SER A 41 2.17 10.64 11.78
CA SER A 41 3.48 10.47 11.14
C SER A 41 4.55 9.92 12.08
N LEU A 42 4.29 9.86 13.38
CA LEU A 42 5.23 9.45 14.42
C LEU A 42 4.94 8.01 14.88
N ASN A 43 3.69 7.72 15.24
CA ASN A 43 3.29 6.42 15.80
C ASN A 43 2.04 5.83 15.10
N PRO A 44 2.13 5.48 13.80
CA PRO A 44 0.99 4.91 13.08
C PRO A 44 0.74 3.44 13.44
N ASP A 45 -0.52 3.02 13.50
CA ASP A 45 -0.89 1.59 13.54
C ASP A 45 -0.69 0.89 12.18
N ILE A 46 -0.86 1.65 11.10
CA ILE A 46 -0.69 1.19 9.72
C ILE A 46 0.31 2.11 9.00
N LEU A 47 1.44 1.56 8.59
CA LEU A 47 2.47 2.29 7.85
C LEU A 47 2.43 1.94 6.37
N ILE A 48 2.08 2.92 5.53
CA ILE A 48 2.11 2.77 4.07
C ILE A 48 3.43 3.33 3.54
N SER A 49 4.16 2.53 2.75
CA SER A 49 5.42 2.96 2.13
C SER A 49 5.57 2.45 0.69
N PHE A 50 6.24 3.26 -0.13
CA PHE A 50 6.57 2.93 -1.52
C PHE A 50 7.97 2.29 -1.55
N ARG A 51 8.05 1.03 -1.97
CA ARG A 51 9.27 0.19 -1.97
C ARG A 51 9.52 -0.39 -3.35
N GLU A 52 10.69 -0.96 -3.58
CA GLU A 52 11.06 -1.58 -4.85
C GLU A 52 11.97 -2.77 -4.57
N GLY A 53 11.82 -3.83 -5.36
CA GLY A 53 12.68 -5.01 -5.28
C GLY A 53 12.77 -5.59 -3.86
N ARG A 54 14.00 -5.96 -3.47
CA ARG A 54 14.32 -6.33 -2.08
C ARG A 54 14.36 -5.06 -1.22
N HIS A 55 13.54 -5.02 -0.18
CA HIS A 55 13.43 -3.89 0.74
C HIS A 55 13.33 -4.38 2.20
N ALA A 56 13.47 -3.45 3.14
CA ALA A 56 13.40 -3.73 4.57
C ALA A 56 12.07 -3.26 5.19
N MET A 57 11.69 -3.90 6.29
CA MET A 57 10.63 -3.44 7.19
C MET A 57 11.04 -2.12 7.85
N LEU A 58 10.08 -1.21 8.06
CA LEU A 58 10.34 0.15 8.59
C LEU A 58 10.06 0.31 10.07
N TYR A 59 9.10 -0.41 10.63
CA TYR A 59 8.63 -0.15 11.99
C TYR A 59 8.64 -1.42 12.84
N SER A 60 7.84 -2.43 12.47
CA SER A 60 7.64 -3.62 13.31
C SER A 60 8.88 -4.49 13.47
N ARG A 61 9.79 -4.43 12.48
CA ARG A 61 11.05 -5.18 12.47
C ARG A 61 12.15 -4.36 11.83
N ARG A 62 12.43 -3.17 12.38
CA ARG A 62 13.31 -2.18 11.76
C ARG A 62 14.59 -2.82 11.19
N ASN A 63 14.83 -2.59 9.91
CA ASN A 63 15.99 -3.09 9.14
C ASN A 63 16.03 -4.60 8.89
N GLU A 64 15.02 -5.37 9.29
CA GLU A 64 14.87 -6.74 8.80
C GLU A 64 14.44 -6.74 7.33
N PRO A 65 14.98 -7.65 6.50
CA PRO A 65 14.49 -7.85 5.15
C PRO A 65 12.99 -8.17 5.13
N CYS A 66 12.23 -7.49 4.29
CA CYS A 66 10.86 -7.86 4.00
C CYS A 66 10.83 -9.25 3.36
N SER A 67 9.97 -10.14 3.87
CA SER A 67 9.82 -11.50 3.35
C SER A 67 9.13 -11.56 1.98
N SER A 68 8.46 -10.48 1.56
CA SER A 68 7.77 -10.35 0.28
C SER A 68 8.49 -9.31 -0.58
N ALA A 69 9.62 -9.69 -1.19
CA ALA A 69 10.32 -8.80 -2.11
C ALA A 69 9.52 -8.66 -3.42
N PHE A 70 9.48 -7.44 -3.97
CA PHE A 70 8.87 -7.23 -5.28
C PHE A 70 9.75 -7.79 -6.39
N ARG A 71 9.11 -8.37 -7.42
CA ARG A 71 9.80 -8.94 -8.59
C ARG A 71 9.94 -7.93 -9.74
N GLY A 72 9.39 -6.72 -9.59
CA GLY A 72 9.30 -5.72 -10.65
C GLY A 72 8.02 -5.87 -11.50
N PRO A 73 7.96 -5.20 -12.66
CA PRO A 73 6.74 -5.06 -13.46
C PRO A 73 5.99 -6.37 -13.71
N ASN A 74 4.69 -6.37 -13.42
CA ASN A 74 3.77 -7.51 -13.57
C ASN A 74 3.97 -8.64 -12.54
N GLY A 75 4.68 -8.39 -11.44
CA GLY A 75 4.63 -9.22 -10.24
C GLY A 75 3.61 -8.69 -9.23
N ASN A 76 3.76 -9.06 -7.96
CA ASN A 76 3.01 -8.45 -6.86
C ASN A 76 3.24 -6.94 -6.83
N VAL A 77 2.17 -6.17 -7.01
CA VAL A 77 2.25 -4.70 -7.10
C VAL A 77 2.15 -4.01 -5.74
N ALA A 78 1.67 -4.74 -4.73
CA ALA A 78 1.64 -4.31 -3.34
C ALA A 78 1.52 -5.55 -2.44
N HIS A 79 1.74 -5.37 -1.13
CA HIS A 79 1.35 -6.34 -0.11
C HIS A 79 1.19 -5.65 1.24
N ALA A 80 0.49 -6.32 2.15
CA ALA A 80 0.30 -5.88 3.51
C ALA A 80 0.53 -7.00 4.52
N PHE A 81 0.90 -6.60 5.73
CA PHE A 81 1.04 -7.51 6.86
C PHE A 81 -0.18 -7.41 7.76
N PHE A 82 -0.73 -8.57 8.12
CA PHE A 82 -1.87 -8.68 9.01
C PHE A 82 -1.55 -8.12 10.41
N PRO A 83 -2.56 -7.59 11.12
CA PRO A 83 -2.40 -7.22 12.51
C PRO A 83 -2.13 -8.48 13.34
N THR A 84 -1.27 -8.36 14.36
CA THR A 84 -0.88 -9.48 15.22
C THR A 84 -1.66 -9.52 16.54
N GLY A 85 -2.37 -8.45 16.87
CA GLY A 85 -2.97 -8.24 18.19
C GLY A 85 -1.99 -7.71 19.26
N ASP A 86 -0.70 -7.59 18.93
CA ASP A 86 0.27 -6.88 19.78
C ASP A 86 0.04 -5.35 19.64
N PRO A 87 -0.23 -4.62 20.74
CA PRO A 87 -0.48 -3.18 20.68
C PRO A 87 0.73 -2.34 20.23
N ASN A 88 1.94 -2.92 20.19
CA ASN A 88 3.13 -2.23 19.70
C ASN A 88 3.50 -2.63 18.27
N PHE A 89 2.73 -3.52 17.65
CA PHE A 89 2.96 -3.93 16.27
C PHE A 89 2.32 -2.94 15.30
N VAL A 90 3.06 -2.58 14.26
CA VAL A 90 2.58 -1.73 13.16
C VAL A 90 2.40 -2.60 11.92
N SER A 91 1.17 -2.67 11.42
CA SER A 91 0.89 -3.31 10.14
C SER A 91 1.55 -2.47 9.04
N GLU A 92 2.42 -3.09 8.24
CA GLU A 92 3.03 -2.39 7.11
C GLU A 92 2.30 -2.74 5.81
N VAL A 93 2.06 -1.71 4.99
CA VAL A 93 1.59 -1.83 3.61
C VAL A 93 2.71 -1.32 2.72
N HIS A 94 3.18 -2.16 1.81
CA HIS A 94 4.22 -1.82 0.85
C HIS A 94 3.61 -1.76 -0.55
N VAL A 95 3.89 -0.69 -1.28
CA VAL A 95 3.45 -0.48 -2.67
C VAL A 95 4.68 -0.47 -3.56
N ASP A 96 4.69 -1.25 -4.65
CA ASP A 96 5.83 -1.29 -5.56
C ASP A 96 5.91 0.02 -6.37
N LYS A 97 6.93 0.84 -6.11
CA LYS A 97 7.14 2.10 -6.84
C LYS A 97 7.65 1.89 -8.27
N ALA A 98 8.06 0.67 -8.65
CA ALA A 98 8.48 0.36 -10.02
C ALA A 98 7.28 0.24 -10.97
N GLU A 99 6.06 0.10 -10.44
CA GLU A 99 4.85 -0.02 -11.22
C GLU A 99 4.32 1.33 -11.73
N THR A 100 3.56 1.28 -12.82
CA THR A 100 2.91 2.46 -13.38
C THR A 100 1.56 2.69 -12.71
N TRP A 101 1.52 3.64 -11.76
CA TRP A 101 0.32 3.94 -10.97
C TRP A 101 -0.55 5.03 -11.59
N HIS A 102 -1.83 4.69 -11.77
CA HIS A 102 -2.88 5.67 -11.92
C HIS A 102 -3.32 6.17 -10.55
N ILE A 103 -2.94 7.40 -10.23
CA ILE A 103 -3.15 8.01 -8.91
C ILE A 103 -4.39 8.91 -8.85
N GLN A 104 -5.11 9.08 -9.96
CA GLN A 104 -6.29 9.94 -10.04
C GLN A 104 -7.59 9.17 -9.78
N LEU A 105 -8.61 9.87 -9.29
CA LEU A 105 -9.97 9.34 -9.08
C LEU A 105 -10.79 9.32 -10.38
N THR A 106 -10.22 8.73 -11.43
CA THR A 106 -10.84 8.62 -12.77
C THR A 106 -10.69 7.20 -13.30
N LYS A 107 -11.33 6.88 -14.43
CA LYS A 107 -11.20 5.57 -15.07
C LYS A 107 -9.72 5.24 -15.31
N ASN A 108 -9.31 4.06 -14.85
CA ASN A 108 -7.94 3.58 -14.97
C ASN A 108 -7.53 3.43 -16.45
N PRO A 109 -6.46 4.11 -16.92
CA PRO A 109 -5.93 3.94 -18.26
C PRO A 109 -5.38 2.52 -18.49
N PRO A 110 -5.40 1.99 -19.72
CA PRO A 110 -4.73 0.74 -20.06
C PRO A 110 -3.24 0.78 -19.69
N GLY A 111 -2.70 -0.33 -19.18
CA GLY A 111 -1.28 -0.45 -18.81
C GLY A 111 -0.89 0.25 -17.51
N THR A 112 -1.86 0.59 -16.65
CA THR A 112 -1.62 1.20 -15.33
C THR A 112 -2.36 0.45 -14.22
N TYR A 113 -1.88 0.55 -12.99
CA TYR A 113 -2.56 0.02 -11.79
C TYR A 113 -3.29 1.14 -11.04
N ASN A 114 -4.50 0.86 -10.57
CA ASN A 114 -5.31 1.85 -9.86
C ASN A 114 -4.88 1.93 -8.38
N LEU A 115 -4.23 3.03 -8.00
CA LEU A 115 -3.69 3.18 -6.64
C LEU A 115 -4.79 3.18 -5.57
N LEU A 116 -5.96 3.77 -5.84
CA LEU A 116 -7.06 3.76 -4.86
C LEU A 116 -7.52 2.33 -4.58
N GLN A 117 -7.75 1.55 -5.64
CA GLN A 117 -8.20 0.17 -5.51
C GLN A 117 -7.18 -0.69 -4.75
N THR A 118 -5.90 -0.62 -5.15
CA THR A 118 -4.82 -1.36 -4.49
C THR A 118 -4.69 -0.95 -3.03
N LEU A 119 -4.64 0.34 -2.70
CA LEU A 119 -4.56 0.77 -1.30
C LEU A 119 -5.77 0.31 -0.49
N THR A 120 -6.97 0.36 -1.06
CA THR A 120 -8.19 -0.10 -0.37
C THR A 120 -8.08 -1.59 -0.04
N HIS A 121 -7.59 -2.39 -0.98
CA HIS A 121 -7.35 -3.83 -0.79
C HIS A 121 -6.31 -4.09 0.31
N GLU A 122 -5.13 -3.48 0.20
CA GLU A 122 -4.03 -3.71 1.16
C GLU A 122 -4.35 -3.21 2.57
N ILE A 123 -5.10 -2.11 2.69
CA ILE A 123 -5.62 -1.66 4.00
C ILE A 123 -6.56 -2.72 4.58
N GLY A 124 -7.37 -3.40 3.76
CA GLY A 124 -8.21 -4.52 4.21
C GLY A 124 -7.40 -5.63 4.88
N HIS A 125 -6.25 -6.00 4.30
CA HIS A 125 -5.31 -6.94 4.93
C HIS A 125 -4.72 -6.40 6.24
N ALA A 126 -4.31 -5.13 6.28
CA ALA A 126 -3.82 -4.48 7.50
C ALA A 126 -4.90 -4.38 8.60
N LEU A 127 -6.18 -4.44 8.23
CA LEU A 127 -7.34 -4.56 9.13
C LEU A 127 -7.72 -6.00 9.47
N GLY A 128 -7.03 -7.01 8.91
CA GLY A 128 -7.23 -8.42 9.22
C GLY A 128 -8.11 -9.20 8.25
N LEU A 129 -8.51 -8.62 7.12
CA LEU A 129 -9.38 -9.29 6.15
C LEU A 129 -8.55 -10.18 5.19
N PRO A 130 -8.89 -11.46 5.05
CA PRO A 130 -8.25 -12.33 4.06
C PRO A 130 -8.82 -12.08 2.66
N HIS A 131 -8.16 -12.65 1.66
CA HIS A 131 -8.70 -12.72 0.31
C HIS A 131 -10.06 -13.41 0.24
N THR A 132 -10.83 -13.02 -0.77
CA THR A 132 -12.07 -13.68 -1.21
C THR A 132 -11.89 -14.18 -2.64
N PHE A 133 -12.75 -15.12 -3.04
CA PHE A 133 -12.79 -15.66 -4.42
C PHE A 133 -13.87 -15.00 -5.29
N ARG A 134 -14.45 -13.90 -4.83
CA ARG A 134 -15.54 -13.19 -5.52
C ARG A 134 -15.01 -11.94 -6.20
N GLU A 135 -15.00 -11.95 -7.53
CA GLU A 135 -14.41 -10.88 -8.35
C GLU A 135 -15.05 -9.50 -8.15
N ASP A 136 -16.28 -9.46 -7.65
CA ASP A 136 -17.02 -8.23 -7.39
C ASP A 136 -16.69 -7.59 -6.02
N LEU A 137 -15.82 -8.22 -5.22
CA LEU A 137 -15.44 -7.73 -3.89
C LEU A 137 -14.06 -7.08 -3.87
N VAL A 138 -13.89 -6.08 -3.01
CA VAL A 138 -12.61 -5.37 -2.80
C VAL A 138 -11.47 -6.32 -2.45
N MET A 139 -11.75 -7.33 -1.63
CA MET A 139 -10.77 -8.33 -1.19
C MET A 139 -10.62 -9.50 -2.17
N PHE A 140 -11.09 -9.39 -3.42
CA PHE A 140 -10.78 -10.40 -4.44
C PHE A 140 -9.28 -10.49 -4.65
N ALA A 141 -8.74 -11.72 -4.73
CA ALA A 141 -7.33 -11.96 -5.04
C ALA A 141 -7.01 -11.63 -6.52
N PHE A 142 -7.07 -10.36 -6.90
CA PHE A 142 -6.72 -9.88 -8.23
C PHE A 142 -5.23 -9.49 -8.26
N ASN A 143 -4.44 -10.10 -9.16
CA ASN A 143 -3.06 -9.74 -9.49
C ASN A 143 -2.07 -9.60 -8.29
N LEU A 144 -2.15 -10.53 -7.34
CA LEU A 144 -1.13 -10.77 -6.29
C LEU A 144 -0.50 -12.19 -6.42
N LEU A 145 -0.57 -12.78 -7.62
CA LEU A 145 0.10 -14.04 -8.01
C LEU A 145 1.15 -13.77 -9.08
#